data_AF-A0A4Y3GBM9-F1
#
_entry.id   AF-A0A4Y3GBM9-F1
#
_cell.length_a   1.000
_cell.length_b   1.000
_cell.length_c   1.000
_cell.angle_alpha   90.00
_cell.angle_beta   90.00
_cell.angle_gamma   90.00
#
_symmetry.space_group_name_H-M   'P 1'
#
loop_
_entity.id
_entity.type
_entity.pdbx_description
1 polymer ?
#
loop_
_entity_poly.entity_id
_entity_poly.type
_entity_poly.pdbx_seq_one_letter_code
_entity_poly.pdbx_strand_id
1 'polypeptide(L)'
;MADRWRQKVEVTGLQGLADLERIEGPFLNALTASDLEGAAVMLRLLLAHMASTSKRVMLAMVLDHLDVESLSTRAEFPVRC
;
A
#
# COMPACT_ATOMS: atom_id res chain seq x y z
N MET A 1 -6.07 -6.81 -18.47
CA MET A 1 -5.41 -5.63 -17.85
C MET A 1 -5.82 -5.46 -16.40
N ALA A 2 -7.10 -5.66 -16.03
CA ALA A 2 -7.60 -5.63 -14.64
C ALA A 2 -6.75 -6.42 -13.61
N ASP A 3 -6.25 -7.62 -13.96
CA ASP A 3 -5.42 -8.40 -13.02
C ASP A 3 -4.12 -7.70 -12.58
N ARG A 4 -3.60 -6.74 -13.36
CA ARG A 4 -2.37 -6.01 -13.06
C ARG A 4 -2.52 -5.16 -11.79
N TRP A 5 -3.63 -4.43 -11.66
CA TRP A 5 -3.83 -3.52 -10.53
C TRP A 5 -4.24 -4.26 -9.27
N ARG A 6 -5.05 -5.32 -9.41
CA ARG A 6 -5.33 -6.28 -8.34
C ARG A 6 -4.05 -6.88 -7.75
N GLN A 7 -3.17 -7.41 -8.60
CA GLN A 7 -1.87 -7.93 -8.16
C GLN A 7 -1.01 -6.84 -7.51
N LYS A 8 -1.08 -5.59 -8.02
CA LYS A 8 -0.34 -4.46 -7.44
C LYS A 8 -0.81 -4.09 -6.04
N VAL A 9 -2.13 -4.12 -5.78
CA VAL A 9 -2.72 -3.93 -4.45
C VAL A 9 -2.20 -5.00 -3.49
N GLU A 10 -2.30 -6.27 -3.89
CA GLU A 10 -1.89 -7.41 -3.06
C GLU A 10 -0.40 -7.33 -2.69
N VAL A 11 0.49 -7.18 -3.67
CA VAL A 11 1.94 -7.08 -3.43
C VAL A 11 2.28 -5.86 -2.57
N THR A 12 1.61 -4.72 -2.79
CA THR A 12 1.88 -3.50 -2.01
C THR A 12 1.40 -3.64 -0.57
N GLY A 13 0.28 -4.32 -0.33
CA GLY A 13 -0.23 -4.62 1.00
C GLY A 13 0.68 -5.59 1.76
N LEU A 14 1.09 -6.69 1.11
CA LEU A 14 2.01 -7.67 1.70
C LEU A 14 3.38 -7.07 2.02
N GLN A 15 3.92 -6.25 1.12
CA GLN A 15 5.17 -5.53 1.38
C GLN A 15 5.03 -4.61 2.60
N GLY A 16 3.91 -3.88 2.70
CA GLY A 16 3.62 -3.04 3.85
C GLY A 16 3.62 -3.83 5.16
N LEU A 17 2.95 -4.99 5.20
CA LEU A 17 2.93 -5.86 6.39
C LEU A 17 4.33 -6.36 6.77
N ALA A 18 5.11 -6.83 5.79
CA ALA A 18 6.47 -7.31 6.03
C ALA A 18 7.38 -6.19 6.58
N ASP A 19 7.21 -4.96 6.10
CA ASP A 19 7.95 -3.79 6.59
C ASP A 19 7.55 -3.42 8.03
N LEU A 20 6.27 -3.60 8.42
CA LEU A 20 5.81 -3.40 9.81
C LEU A 20 6.43 -4.44 10.75
N GLU A 21 6.39 -5.72 10.40
CA GLU A 21 6.98 -6.81 11.19
C GLU A 21 8.48 -6.60 11.40
N ARG A 22 9.17 -6.09 10.38
CA ARG A 22 10.61 -5.81 10.46
C ARG A 22 10.95 -4.66 11.42
N ILE A 23 10.07 -3.67 11.58
CA ILE A 23 10.28 -2.53 12.48
C ILE A 23 9.96 -2.87 13.95
N GLU A 24 9.09 -3.86 14.20
CA GLU A 24 8.65 -4.21 15.55
C GLU A 24 9.82 -4.51 16.50
N GLY A 25 10.74 -5.40 16.10
CA GLY A 25 11.89 -5.77 16.92
C GLY A 25 12.78 -4.58 17.31
N PRO A 26 13.29 -3.78 16.35
CA PRO A 26 14.06 -2.57 16.65
C PRO A 26 13.32 -1.56 17.54
N PHE A 27 12.01 -1.39 17.35
CA PHE A 27 11.20 -0.50 18.18
C PHE A 27 11.12 -1.00 19.63
N LEU A 28 10.83 -2.28 19.84
CA LEU A 28 10.79 -2.89 21.17
C LEU A 28 12.16 -2.87 21.86
N ASN A 29 13.24 -3.06 21.10
CA ASN A 29 14.60 -2.97 21.62
C ASN A 29 14.92 -1.55 22.09
N ALA A 30 14.51 -0.51 21.35
CA ALA A 30 14.70 0.88 21.77
C ALA A 30 13.92 1.19 23.07
N LEU A 31 12.67 0.70 23.19
CA LEU A 31 11.88 0.86 24.41
C LEU A 31 12.51 0.17 25.62
N THR A 32 12.98 -1.06 25.46
CA THR A 32 13.63 -1.81 26.56
C THR A 32 14.97 -1.22 26.96
N ALA A 33 15.70 -0.63 26.01
CA ALA A 33 16.93 0.12 26.26
C ALA A 33 16.70 1.52 26.88
N SER A 34 15.45 1.93 27.09
CA SER A 34 15.08 3.30 27.50
C SER A 34 15.57 4.39 26.53
N ASP A 35 15.81 4.01 25.26
CA ASP A 35 16.12 4.93 24.17
C ASP A 35 14.83 5.46 23.56
N LEU A 36 14.25 6.46 24.24
CA LEU A 36 12.99 7.09 23.82
C LEU A 36 13.12 7.83 22.49
N GLU A 37 14.31 8.36 22.18
CA GLU A 37 14.56 9.06 20.92
C GLU A 37 14.56 8.07 19.75
N GLY A 38 15.30 6.95 19.89
CA GLY A 38 15.28 5.85 18.92
C GLY A 38 13.87 5.30 18.70
N ALA A 39 13.12 5.07 19.78
CA ALA A 39 11.73 4.62 19.70
C ALA A 39 10.83 5.65 18.96
N ALA A 40 10.99 6.94 19.22
CA ALA A 40 10.23 8.00 18.56
C ALA A 40 10.57 8.13 17.06
N VAL A 41 11.84 7.96 16.69
CA VAL A 41 12.29 7.94 15.30
C VAL A 41 11.69 6.75 14.55
N MET A 42 11.75 5.55 15.15
CA MET A 42 11.14 4.34 14.58
C MET A 42 9.63 4.51 14.38
N LEU A 43 8.93 5.06 15.37
CA LEU A 43 7.50 5.34 15.26
C LEU A 43 7.19 6.35 14.14
N ARG A 44 7.99 7.41 14.00
CA ARG A 44 7.81 8.39 12.93
C ARG A 44 8.04 7.77 11.55
N LEU A 45 9.05 6.93 11.40
CA LEU A 45 9.33 6.19 10.15
C LEU A 45 8.19 5.22 9.82
N LEU A 46 7.67 4.51 10.82
CA LEU A 46 6.52 3.63 10.69
C LEU A 46 5.29 4.36 10.16
N LEU A 47 4.92 5.47 10.79
CA LEU A 47 3.77 6.29 10.39
C LEU A 47 3.93 6.85 8.96
N ALA A 48 5.13 7.32 8.62
CA ALA A 48 5.43 7.79 7.27
C ALA A 48 5.31 6.66 6.23
N HIS A 49 5.81 5.46 6.57
CA HIS A 49 5.68 4.29 5.71
C HIS A 49 4.21 3.89 5.51
N MET A 50 3.43 3.77 6.59
CA MET A 50 1.99 3.45 6.52
C MET A 50 1.22 4.46 5.66
N ALA A 51 1.49 5.76 5.83
CA ALA A 51 0.86 6.81 5.04
C ALA A 51 1.23 6.75 3.55
N SER A 52 2.46 6.35 3.23
CA SER A 52 2.90 6.16 1.84
C SER A 52 2.27 4.91 1.22
N THR A 53 2.32 3.79 1.93
CA THR A 53 1.78 2.51 1.48
C THR A 53 0.27 2.57 1.29
N SER A 54 -0.48 3.24 2.19
CA SER A 54 -1.93 3.43 2.04
C SER A 54 -2.29 4.23 0.79
N LYS A 55 -1.54 5.30 0.48
CA LYS A 55 -1.72 6.07 -0.77
C LYS A 55 -1.49 5.21 -2.00
N ARG A 56 -0.45 4.39 -2.00
CA ARG A 56 -0.14 3.49 -3.13
C ARG A 56 -1.22 2.43 -3.34
N VAL A 57 -1.76 1.87 -2.26
CA VAL A 57 -2.88 0.92 -2.31
C VAL A 57 -4.14 1.60 -2.84
N MET A 58 -4.53 2.76 -2.29
CA MET A 58 -5.69 3.50 -2.78
C MET A 58 -5.59 3.85 -4.26
N LEU A 59 -4.42 4.32 -4.71
CA LEU A 59 -4.20 4.62 -6.12
C LEU A 59 -4.38 3.37 -6.99
N ALA A 60 -3.83 2.23 -6.58
CA ALA A 60 -3.99 0.99 -7.32
C ALA A 60 -5.44 0.51 -7.37
N MET A 61 -6.21 0.69 -6.28
CA MET A 61 -7.64 0.39 -6.25
C MET A 61 -8.47 1.31 -7.17
N VAL A 62 -8.16 2.61 -7.19
CA VAL A 62 -8.83 3.57 -8.10
C VAL A 62 -8.54 3.21 -9.56
N LEU A 63 -7.29 2.88 -9.89
CA LEU A 63 -6.92 2.46 -11.24
C LEU A 63 -7.59 1.14 -11.64
N ASP A 64 -7.71 0.18 -10.71
CA ASP A 64 -8.46 -1.06 -10.94
C ASP A 64 -9.93 -0.77 -11.28
N HIS A 65 -10.56 0.15 -10.54
CA HIS A 65 -11.94 0.55 -10.79
C HIS A 65 -12.13 1.23 -12.15
N LEU A 66 -11.23 2.16 -12.52
CA LEU A 66 -11.27 2.84 -13.81
C LEU A 66 -11.06 1.88 -14.98
N ASP A 67 -10.17 0.90 -14.84
CA ASP A 67 -9.97 -0.14 -15.86
C ASP A 67 -11.25 -0.96 -16.06
N VAL A 68 -11.95 -1.34 -14.98
CA VAL A 68 -13.23 -2.07 -15.05
C VAL A 68 -14.33 -1.23 -15.71
N GLU A 69 -14.46 0.04 -15.34
CA GLU A 69 -15.46 0.96 -15.94
C GLU A 69 -15.20 1.16 -17.43
N SER A 70 -13.94 1.35 -17.83
CA SER A 70 -13.58 1.54 -19.24
C SER A 70 -13.96 0.35 -20.12
N LEU A 71 -13.84 -0.88 -19.59
CA LEU A 71 -14.25 -2.10 -20.27
C LEU A 71 -15.77 -2.20 -20.38
N SER A 72 -16.50 -1.76 -19.34
CA SER A 72 -17.97 -1.72 -19.33
C SER A 72 -18.50 -0.75 -20.40
N THR A 73 -17.98 0.48 -20.47
CA THR A 73 -18.46 1.49 -21.43
C THR A 73 -18.18 1.08 -22.88
N ARG A 74 -17.06 0.39 -23.15
CA ARG A 74 -16.71 -0.11 -24.49
C ARG A 74 -17.62 -1.27 -24.95
N ALA A 75 -18.17 -2.03 -24.01
CA ALA A 75 -19.14 -3.08 -24.31
C ALA A 75 -20.53 -2.52 -24.65
N GLU A 76 -20.93 -1.40 -24.03
CA GLU A 76 -22.22 -0.73 -24.29
C GLU A 76 -22.22 0.07 -25.60
N PHE A 77 -21.08 0.62 -26.01
CA PHE A 77 -20.92 1.37 -27.27
C PHE A 77 -19.82 0.74 -28.13
N PRO A 78 -20.08 -0.39 -28.80
CA PRO A 78 -19.12 -0.95 -29.74
C PRO A 78 -18.93 0.05 -30.88
N VAL A 79 -17.69 0.49 -31.09
CA VAL A 79 -17.32 1.34 -32.22
C VAL A 79 -17.68 0.59 -33.50
N ARG A 80 -18.80 0.97 -34.13
CA ARG A 80 -19.20 0.47 -35.44
C ARG A 80 -18.39 1.24 -36.47
N CYS A 81 -17.40 0.56 -37.06
CA CYS A 81 -16.80 0.98 -38.32
C CYS A 81 -17.81 0.80 -39.46
#